data_AF-A0AAX2DEP0-F1
#
_entry.id   AF-A0AAX2DEP0-F1
#
_cell.length_a   1.000
_cell.length_b   1.000
_cell.length_c   1.000
_cell.angle_alpha   90.00
_cell.angle_beta   90.00
_cell.angle_gamma   90.00
#
_symmetry.space_group_name_H-M   'P 1'
#
loop_
_entity.id
_entity.type
_entity.pdbx_description
1 polymer ?
#
loop_
_entity_poly.entity_id
_entity_poly.type
_entity_poly.pdbx_seq_one_letter_code
_entity_poly.pdbx_strand_id
1 'polypeptide(L)'
;MKLHLLTASLFLACTLTHAAEPKSLPKPLEEQVGHLVALLKDSYATGYPEATLVQTLGTGEDSEVTLAVFTIEGFGMGNNYSQYLAAFTPEENEEGQQHYSLLDVIRIGGDSWRSIDKLNAKLVSDPAGEQTLIDIPVMENTDDDAPNFPSRAATIHLSLDGSQSLRLVELK
;
A
#
# COMPACT_ATOMS: atom_id res chain seq x y z
N MET A 1 52.39 -25.77 -39.85
CA MET A 1 51.09 -25.30 -39.30
C MET A 1 51.38 -24.21 -38.28
N LYS A 2 50.97 -22.96 -38.55
CA LYS A 2 51.18 -21.82 -37.65
C LYS A 2 49.91 -21.61 -36.82
N LEU A 3 50.04 -21.70 -35.49
CA LEU A 3 48.95 -21.45 -34.55
C LEU A 3 48.99 -19.96 -34.17
N HIS A 4 48.02 -19.19 -34.66
CA HIS A 4 47.69 -17.88 -34.10
C HIS A 4 46.50 -18.10 -33.16
N LEU A 5 46.71 -18.03 -31.86
CA LEU A 5 45.62 -17.96 -30.89
C LEU A 5 45.57 -16.53 -30.35
N LEU A 6 44.53 -15.82 -30.79
CA LEU A 6 44.15 -14.51 -30.28
C LEU A 6 43.79 -14.61 -28.80
N THR A 7 44.46 -13.79 -27.99
CA THR A 7 44.10 -13.52 -26.60
C THR A 7 42.84 -12.65 -26.58
N ALA A 8 41.67 -13.26 -26.42
CA ALA A 8 40.42 -12.54 -26.21
C ALA A 8 40.33 -12.10 -24.75
N SER A 9 40.59 -10.80 -24.48
CA SER A 9 40.30 -10.18 -23.19
C SER A 9 38.80 -10.06 -22.99
N LEU A 10 38.25 -10.86 -22.08
CA LEU A 10 36.88 -10.74 -21.61
C LEU A 10 36.84 -9.68 -20.50
N PHE A 11 36.54 -8.43 -20.87
CA PHE A 11 36.24 -7.38 -19.90
C PHE A 11 34.84 -7.63 -19.32
N LEU A 12 34.81 -8.09 -18.08
CA LEU A 12 33.61 -8.26 -17.27
C LEU A 12 33.13 -6.87 -16.82
N ALA A 13 32.23 -6.25 -17.60
CA ALA A 13 31.55 -5.04 -17.19
C ALA A 13 30.44 -5.40 -16.18
N CYS A 14 30.80 -5.47 -14.90
CA CYS A 14 29.82 -5.52 -13.82
C CYS A 14 29.09 -4.17 -13.75
N THR A 15 27.95 -4.06 -14.42
CA THR A 15 27.02 -2.96 -14.18
C THR A 15 26.48 -3.13 -12.76
N LEU A 16 26.93 -2.27 -11.85
CA LEU A 16 26.34 -2.11 -10.53
C LEU A 16 24.91 -1.57 -10.73
N THR A 17 23.94 -2.48 -10.85
CA THR A 17 22.53 -2.14 -10.70
C THR A 17 22.36 -1.69 -9.25
N HIS A 18 22.42 -0.38 -9.00
CA HIS A 18 21.97 0.17 -7.73
C HIS A 18 20.48 -0.14 -7.63
N ALA A 19 20.12 -1.07 -6.75
CA ALA A 19 18.74 -1.20 -6.31
C ALA A 19 18.37 0.15 -5.69
N ALA A 20 17.37 0.83 -6.27
CA ALA A 20 16.87 2.07 -5.71
C ALA A 20 16.44 1.80 -4.26
N GLU A 21 16.97 2.57 -3.32
CA GLU A 21 16.52 2.51 -1.94
C GLU A 21 15.01 2.74 -1.90
N PRO A 22 14.26 1.96 -1.11
CA PRO A 22 12.81 2.16 -0.99
C PRO A 22 12.56 3.62 -0.60
N LYS A 23 11.75 4.31 -1.40
CA LYS A 23 11.41 5.72 -1.17
C LYS A 23 10.83 5.83 0.24
N SER A 24 11.51 6.58 1.10
CA SER A 24 11.06 6.79 2.47
C SER A 24 9.70 7.49 2.47
N LEU A 25 8.83 7.08 3.39
CA LEU A 25 7.53 7.68 3.62
C LEU A 25 7.71 9.17 4.00
N PRO A 26 6.91 10.11 3.47
CA PRO A 26 6.91 11.48 3.97
C PRO A 26 6.58 11.49 5.46
N LYS A 27 7.42 12.15 6.27
CA LYS A 27 7.27 12.16 7.73
C LYS A 27 5.86 12.56 8.23
N PRO A 28 5.19 13.58 7.65
CA PRO A 28 3.85 13.93 8.09
C PRO A 28 2.84 12.79 7.89
N LEU A 29 2.98 11.98 6.82
CA LEU A 29 2.14 10.81 6.59
C LEU A 29 2.48 9.66 7.54
N GLU A 30 3.78 9.44 7.80
CA GLU A 30 4.25 8.46 8.78
C GLU A 30 3.64 8.72 10.17
N GLU A 31 3.60 9.98 10.59
CA GLU A 31 2.98 10.40 11.85
C GLU A 31 1.48 10.10 11.88
N GLN A 32 0.75 10.41 10.79
CA GLN A 32 -0.68 10.12 10.71
C GLN A 32 -0.97 8.61 10.75
N VAL A 33 -0.20 7.80 10.03
CA VAL A 33 -0.30 6.33 10.10
C VAL A 33 0.04 5.84 11.51
N GLY A 34 1.05 6.42 12.17
CA GLY A 34 1.41 6.12 13.56
C GLY A 34 0.26 6.40 14.54
N HIS A 35 -0.46 7.51 14.37
CA HIS A 35 -1.66 7.80 15.16
C HIS A 35 -2.77 6.77 14.95
N LEU A 36 -3.02 6.36 13.70
CA LEU A 36 -3.99 5.31 13.39
C LEU A 36 -3.62 3.97 14.02
N VAL A 37 -2.34 3.57 13.92
CA VAL A 37 -1.82 2.35 14.57
C VAL A 37 -2.06 2.42 16.08
N ALA A 38 -1.74 3.56 16.71
CA ALA A 38 -1.92 3.73 18.15
C ALA A 38 -3.39 3.65 18.58
N LEU A 39 -4.31 4.11 17.74
CA LEU A 39 -5.75 4.07 17.98
C LEU A 39 -6.36 2.67 17.77
N LEU A 40 -5.90 1.94 16.75
CA LEU A 40 -6.50 0.68 16.30
C LEU A 40 -5.91 -0.56 16.97
N LYS A 41 -4.66 -0.51 17.43
CA LYS A 41 -4.00 -1.64 18.06
C LYS A 41 -4.61 -1.97 19.43
N ASP A 42 -4.55 -3.23 19.81
CA ASP A 42 -4.84 -3.64 21.19
C ASP A 42 -3.63 -3.41 22.11
N SER A 43 -3.75 -3.80 23.39
CA SER A 43 -2.71 -3.60 24.40
C SER A 43 -1.42 -4.40 24.16
N TYR A 44 -1.44 -5.37 23.24
CA TYR A 44 -0.32 -6.28 22.96
C TYR A 44 0.24 -6.10 21.56
N ALA A 45 -0.58 -5.63 20.61
CA ALA A 45 -0.19 -5.47 19.23
C ALA A 45 0.75 -4.27 18.99
N THR A 46 1.57 -4.42 17.95
CA THR A 46 2.52 -3.42 17.47
C THR A 46 2.28 -3.12 16.00
N GLY A 47 2.53 -1.87 15.59
CA GLY A 47 2.61 -1.55 14.17
C GLY A 47 3.92 -2.02 13.55
N TYR A 48 3.90 -2.19 12.23
CA TYR A 48 5.08 -2.53 11.44
C TYR A 48 5.35 -1.44 10.39
N PRO A 49 5.83 -0.25 10.80
CA PRO A 49 5.90 0.95 9.96
C PRO A 49 6.76 0.76 8.70
N GLU A 50 7.82 -0.05 8.76
CA GLU A 50 8.70 -0.37 7.63
C GLU A 50 8.01 -1.11 6.48
N ALA A 51 6.87 -1.76 6.76
CA ALA A 51 6.05 -2.43 5.75
C ALA A 51 4.88 -1.58 5.25
N THR A 52 4.82 -0.29 5.62
CA THR A 52 3.77 0.61 5.15
C THR A 52 3.93 0.85 3.65
N LEU A 53 2.88 0.54 2.89
CA LEU A 53 2.82 0.75 1.45
C LEU A 53 2.02 2.02 1.16
N VAL A 54 2.54 2.91 0.33
CA VAL A 54 1.87 4.17 0.01
C VAL A 54 1.81 4.43 -1.49
N GLN A 55 0.67 4.94 -1.92
CA GLN A 55 0.43 5.35 -3.30
C GLN A 55 -0.48 6.56 -3.33
N THR A 56 -0.07 7.60 -4.06
CA THR A 56 -0.90 8.77 -4.35
C THR A 56 -1.54 8.63 -5.72
N LEU A 57 -2.86 8.88 -5.79
CA LEU A 57 -3.68 8.83 -6.99
C LEU A 57 -4.20 10.24 -7.28
N GLY A 58 -4.00 10.75 -8.49
CA GLY A 58 -4.62 11.99 -8.95
C GLY A 58 -6.06 11.74 -9.40
N THR A 59 -7.04 12.28 -8.68
CA THR A 59 -8.49 12.05 -8.88
C THR A 59 -9.16 13.07 -9.80
N GLY A 60 -8.44 14.09 -10.28
CA GLY A 60 -8.96 15.14 -11.15
C GLY A 60 -7.99 16.32 -11.26
N GLU A 61 -8.44 17.44 -11.85
CA GLU A 61 -7.57 18.55 -12.30
C GLU A 61 -6.60 19.09 -11.25
N ASP A 62 -6.91 19.03 -9.95
CA ASP A 62 -5.96 19.36 -8.87
C ASP A 62 -6.29 18.60 -7.56
N SER A 63 -6.90 17.41 -7.67
CA SER A 63 -7.28 16.61 -6.51
C SER A 63 -6.44 15.34 -6.45
N GLU A 64 -5.95 15.03 -5.25
CA GLU A 64 -5.18 13.83 -4.98
C GLU A 64 -5.74 13.09 -3.77
N VAL A 65 -5.64 11.77 -3.81
CA VAL A 65 -5.87 10.89 -2.66
C VAL A 65 -4.61 10.08 -2.43
N THR A 66 -4.08 10.14 -1.22
CA THR A 66 -2.97 9.29 -0.79
C THR A 66 -3.50 8.10 -0.01
N LEU A 67 -3.23 6.91 -0.52
CA LEU A 67 -3.57 5.63 0.10
C LEU A 67 -2.37 5.12 0.89
N ALA A 68 -2.61 4.65 2.11
CA ALA A 68 -1.60 3.99 2.94
C ALA A 68 -2.13 2.65 3.45
N VAL A 69 -1.42 1.57 3.13
CA VAL A 69 -1.65 0.24 3.70
C VAL A 69 -0.66 0.02 4.83
N PHE A 70 -1.15 -0.22 6.03
CA PHE A 70 -0.32 -0.47 7.21
C PHE A 70 -0.76 -1.74 7.94
N THR A 71 0.19 -2.35 8.64
CA THR A 71 0.01 -3.62 9.32
C THR A 71 0.05 -3.44 10.83
N ILE A 72 -0.93 -4.02 11.52
CA ILE A 72 -0.92 -4.19 12.97
C ILE A 72 -0.75 -5.69 13.24
N GLU A 73 0.34 -6.03 13.91
CA GLU A 73 0.70 -7.41 14.24
C GLU A 73 0.46 -7.68 15.73
N GLY A 74 -0.21 -8.78 16.04
CA GLY A 74 -0.42 -9.21 17.42
C GLY A 74 0.83 -9.85 18.01
N PHE A 75 1.10 -9.66 19.31
CA PHE A 75 2.20 -10.35 19.98
C PHE A 75 1.79 -11.78 20.36
N GLY A 76 2.50 -12.80 19.86
CA GLY A 76 2.21 -14.18 20.26
C GLY A 76 2.89 -15.33 19.52
N MET A 77 4.02 -15.12 18.81
CA MET A 77 4.62 -16.14 17.92
C MET A 77 3.63 -16.75 16.91
N GLY A 78 2.55 -16.04 16.63
CA GLY A 78 1.50 -16.43 15.70
C GLY A 78 1.59 -15.63 14.42
N ASN A 79 0.95 -16.14 13.38
CA ASN A 79 0.90 -15.56 12.04
C ASN A 79 -0.27 -14.55 11.89
N ASN A 80 -0.73 -13.97 13.00
CA ASN A 80 -1.94 -13.14 13.03
C ASN A 80 -1.56 -11.67 12.94
N TYR A 81 -1.95 -11.06 11.83
CA TYR A 81 -1.84 -9.64 11.59
C TYR A 81 -3.13 -9.15 10.96
N SER A 82 -3.39 -7.85 11.05
CA SER A 82 -4.43 -7.15 10.31
C SER A 82 -3.81 -6.08 9.42
N GLN A 83 -4.25 -6.02 8.17
CA GLN A 83 -3.89 -4.96 7.24
C GLN A 83 -5.06 -3.99 7.10
N TYR A 84 -4.75 -2.70 7.24
CA TYR A 84 -5.68 -1.59 7.10
C TYR A 84 -5.28 -0.73 5.92
N LEU A 85 -6.27 -0.15 5.24
CA LEU A 85 -6.10 0.88 4.23
C LEU A 85 -6.69 2.17 4.78
N ALA A 86 -5.87 3.22 4.84
CA ALA A 86 -6.31 4.58 5.09
C ALA A 86 -6.20 5.41 3.82
N ALA A 87 -7.19 6.26 3.58
CA ALA A 87 -7.15 7.29 2.55
C ALA A 87 -6.97 8.66 3.19
N PHE A 88 -6.13 9.49 2.58
CA PHE A 88 -5.82 10.83 3.04
C PHE A 88 -5.93 11.82 1.87
N THR A 89 -6.31 13.06 2.18
CA THR A 89 -6.10 14.20 1.29
C THR A 89 -4.79 14.88 1.68
N PRO A 90 -3.81 15.00 0.76
CA PRO A 90 -2.63 15.82 0.99
C PRO A 90 -3.02 17.30 0.93
N GLU A 91 -2.63 18.06 1.93
CA GLU A 91 -2.92 19.49 2.06
C GLU A 91 -1.63 20.22 2.47
N GLU A 92 -1.58 21.53 2.23
CA GLU A 92 -0.55 22.38 2.82
C GLU A 92 -1.21 23.28 3.86
N ASN A 93 -0.58 23.42 5.04
CA ASN A 93 -1.03 24.37 6.04
C ASN A 93 -0.65 25.82 5.64
N GLU A 94 -1.05 26.79 6.45
CA GLU A 94 -0.78 28.22 6.21
C GLU A 94 0.73 28.56 6.07
N GLU A 95 1.60 27.70 6.60
CA GLU A 95 3.07 27.84 6.54
C GLU A 95 3.69 27.11 5.34
N GLY A 96 2.88 26.48 4.47
CA GLY A 96 3.33 25.67 3.34
C GLY A 96 3.90 24.30 3.73
N GLN A 97 3.62 23.82 4.95
CA GLN A 97 4.03 22.50 5.39
C GLN A 97 2.97 21.47 5.02
N GLN A 98 3.43 20.34 4.50
CA GLN A 98 2.54 19.26 4.09
C GLN A 98 1.83 18.60 5.29
N HIS A 99 0.52 18.45 5.16
CA HIS A 99 -0.38 17.77 6.07
C HIS A 99 -1.16 16.68 5.33
N TYR A 100 -1.60 15.65 6.04
CA TYR A 100 -2.41 14.57 5.48
C TYR A 100 -3.68 14.43 6.31
N SER A 101 -4.78 14.94 5.78
CA SER A 101 -6.10 14.88 6.42
C SER A 101 -6.71 13.51 6.18
N LEU A 102 -7.06 12.78 7.24
CA LEU A 102 -7.70 11.46 7.13
C LEU A 102 -9.09 11.59 6.50
N LEU A 103 -9.33 10.82 5.44
CA LEU A 103 -10.65 10.66 4.82
C LEU A 103 -11.41 9.52 5.49
N ASP A 104 -10.84 8.32 5.46
CA ASP A 104 -11.39 7.14 6.12
C ASP A 104 -10.33 6.04 6.28
N VAL A 105 -10.61 5.04 7.10
CA VAL A 105 -9.79 3.85 7.31
C VAL A 105 -10.64 2.59 7.39
N ILE A 106 -10.26 1.56 6.63
CA ILE A 106 -10.93 0.26 6.62
C ILE A 106 -9.94 -0.88 6.76
N ARG A 107 -10.36 -1.98 7.39
CA ARG A 107 -9.60 -3.22 7.39
C ARG A 107 -9.77 -3.90 6.04
N ILE A 108 -8.67 -4.25 5.38
CA ILE A 108 -8.68 -4.85 4.04
C ILE A 108 -7.94 -6.18 3.94
N GLY A 109 -7.27 -6.65 4.99
CA GLY A 109 -6.55 -7.92 4.96
C GLY A 109 -6.10 -8.44 6.31
N GLY A 110 -5.28 -9.49 6.28
CA GLY A 110 -4.79 -10.23 7.44
C GLY A 110 -5.62 -11.46 7.80
N ASP A 111 -5.30 -12.07 8.94
CA ASP A 111 -5.92 -13.29 9.49
C ASP A 111 -6.13 -14.44 8.47
N SER A 112 -5.12 -14.75 7.66
CA SER A 112 -5.19 -15.80 6.61
C SER A 112 -6.27 -15.62 5.54
N TRP A 113 -6.82 -14.41 5.38
CA TRP A 113 -7.79 -14.11 4.32
C TRP A 113 -7.11 -13.56 3.07
N ARG A 114 -6.51 -12.38 3.19
CA ARG A 114 -5.97 -11.61 2.08
C ARG A 114 -4.69 -10.91 2.52
N SER A 115 -3.69 -10.88 1.65
CA SER A 115 -2.45 -10.14 1.88
C SER A 115 -2.24 -9.10 0.79
N ILE A 116 -1.87 -7.90 1.21
CA ILE A 116 -1.50 -6.79 0.34
C ILE A 116 0.02 -6.63 0.47
N ASP A 117 0.76 -7.29 -0.41
CA ASP A 117 2.21 -7.23 -0.50
C ASP A 117 2.69 -6.03 -1.34
N LYS A 118 1.81 -5.54 -2.22
CA LYS A 118 2.04 -4.39 -3.10
C LYS A 118 0.77 -3.56 -3.21
N LEU A 119 0.90 -2.25 -3.08
CA LEU A 119 -0.18 -1.31 -3.34
C LEU A 119 -0.09 -0.84 -4.80
N ASN A 120 -0.95 -1.41 -5.65
CA ASN A 120 -1.07 -1.10 -7.07
C ASN A 120 -2.49 -0.64 -7.40
N ALA A 121 -2.99 0.32 -6.62
CA ALA A 121 -4.32 0.88 -6.75
C ALA A 121 -4.48 1.62 -8.09
N LYS A 122 -5.69 1.56 -8.65
CA LYS A 122 -6.06 2.24 -9.90
C LYS A 122 -7.39 2.93 -9.74
N LEU A 123 -7.49 4.14 -10.28
CA LEU A 123 -8.79 4.79 -10.43
C LEU A 123 -9.59 4.12 -11.53
N VAL A 124 -10.87 3.93 -11.27
CA VAL A 124 -11.84 3.37 -12.21
C VAL A 124 -12.85 4.44 -12.57
N SER A 125 -13.26 4.49 -13.83
CA SER A 125 -14.29 5.43 -14.27
C SER A 125 -15.62 5.11 -13.59
N ASP A 126 -16.20 6.10 -12.91
CA ASP A 126 -17.59 6.07 -12.49
C ASP A 126 -18.47 6.68 -13.59
N PRO A 127 -19.35 5.91 -14.27
CA PRO A 127 -20.22 6.43 -15.31
C PRO A 127 -21.18 7.54 -14.84
N ALA A 128 -21.50 7.55 -13.54
CA ALA A 128 -22.34 8.61 -12.94
C ALA A 128 -21.51 9.85 -12.55
N GLY A 129 -20.21 9.69 -12.30
CA GLY A 129 -19.30 10.75 -11.85
C GLY A 129 -19.59 11.24 -10.43
N GLU A 130 -20.26 10.43 -9.62
CA GLU A 130 -20.69 10.77 -8.26
C GLU A 130 -19.69 10.30 -7.20
N GLN A 131 -18.84 9.32 -7.53
CA GLN A 131 -17.93 8.66 -6.59
C GLN A 131 -16.53 8.45 -7.17
N THR A 132 -15.54 8.42 -6.28
CA THR A 132 -14.18 8.00 -6.65
C THR A 132 -14.08 6.48 -6.47
N LEU A 133 -13.94 5.76 -7.58
CA LEU A 133 -13.79 4.31 -7.59
C LEU A 133 -12.32 3.90 -7.67
N ILE A 134 -11.90 2.99 -6.81
CA ILE A 134 -10.52 2.54 -6.68
C ILE A 134 -10.49 1.00 -6.71
N ASP A 135 -9.75 0.45 -7.66
CA ASP A 135 -9.47 -0.98 -7.72
C ASP A 135 -8.07 -1.28 -7.18
N ILE A 136 -7.96 -2.25 -6.27
CA ILE A 136 -6.68 -2.72 -5.74
C ILE A 136 -6.52 -4.21 -6.07
N PRO A 137 -5.59 -4.58 -6.98
CA PRO A 137 -5.24 -5.97 -7.22
C PRO A 137 -4.61 -6.58 -5.96
N VAL A 138 -5.05 -7.77 -5.59
CA VAL A 138 -4.62 -8.45 -4.34
C VAL A 138 -4.54 -9.96 -4.53
N MET A 139 -3.91 -10.63 -3.56
CA MET A 139 -3.88 -12.08 -3.45
C MET A 139 -4.68 -12.53 -2.23
N GLU A 140 -5.55 -13.52 -2.42
CA GLU A 140 -6.38 -14.13 -1.39
C GLU A 140 -6.01 -15.59 -1.18
N ASN A 141 -6.15 -16.02 0.07
CA ASN A 141 -6.04 -17.42 0.45
C ASN A 141 -7.24 -18.21 -0.08
N THR A 142 -6.96 -19.40 -0.59
CA THR A 142 -7.92 -20.46 -0.83
C THR A 142 -7.94 -21.44 0.35
N ASP A 143 -8.90 -22.37 0.37
CA ASP A 143 -9.00 -23.40 1.40
C ASP A 143 -7.77 -24.35 1.42
N ASP A 144 -7.02 -24.41 0.31
CA ASP A 144 -5.82 -25.25 0.16
C ASP A 144 -4.51 -24.50 0.47
N ASP A 145 -4.56 -23.17 0.67
CA ASP A 145 -3.37 -22.37 0.92
C ASP A 145 -2.93 -22.46 2.39
N ALA A 146 -1.61 -22.45 2.61
CA ALA A 146 -1.08 -22.25 3.94
C ALA A 146 -1.43 -20.83 4.45
N PRO A 147 -1.64 -20.65 5.77
CA PRO A 147 -1.89 -19.34 6.37
C PRO A 147 -0.90 -18.27 5.88
N ASN A 148 -1.42 -17.16 5.34
CA ASN A 148 -0.65 -16.03 4.80
C ASN A 148 0.18 -16.31 3.54
N PHE A 149 -0.07 -17.41 2.84
CA PHE A 149 0.52 -17.70 1.53
C PHE A 149 -0.57 -17.74 0.45
N PRO A 150 -1.20 -16.59 0.15
CA PRO A 150 -2.32 -16.54 -0.79
C PRO A 150 -1.88 -16.88 -2.22
N SER A 151 -2.68 -17.67 -2.94
CA SER A 151 -2.40 -18.06 -4.33
C SER A 151 -3.44 -17.59 -5.35
N ARG A 152 -4.61 -17.12 -4.91
CA ARG A 152 -5.68 -16.66 -5.81
C ARG A 152 -5.62 -15.16 -6.04
N ALA A 153 -5.52 -14.74 -7.30
CA ALA A 153 -5.66 -13.34 -7.67
C ALA A 153 -7.12 -12.86 -7.49
N ALA A 154 -7.29 -11.67 -6.91
CA ALA A 154 -8.56 -11.00 -6.74
C ALA A 154 -8.39 -9.47 -6.91
N THR A 155 -9.49 -8.73 -6.80
CA THR A 155 -9.48 -7.27 -6.83
C THR A 155 -10.41 -6.75 -5.74
N ILE A 156 -9.91 -5.82 -4.92
CA ILE A 156 -10.74 -5.04 -4.01
C ILE A 156 -11.34 -3.89 -4.81
N HIS A 157 -12.66 -3.82 -4.84
CA HIS A 157 -13.38 -2.70 -5.44
C HIS A 157 -13.77 -1.74 -4.32
N LEU A 158 -13.23 -0.53 -4.31
CA LEU A 158 -13.51 0.48 -3.30
C LEU A 158 -14.27 1.64 -3.91
N SER A 159 -15.27 2.13 -3.18
CA SER A 159 -15.83 3.46 -3.40
C SER A 159 -15.43 4.37 -2.26
N LEU A 160 -14.99 5.57 -2.61
CA LEU A 160 -14.90 6.71 -1.72
C LEU A 160 -16.10 7.61 -2.03
N ASP A 161 -17.14 7.48 -1.21
CA ASP A 161 -18.45 8.11 -1.37
C ASP A 161 -18.71 9.09 -0.21
N GLY A 162 -19.41 10.21 -0.50
CA GLY A 162 -19.99 11.06 0.53
C GLY A 162 -19.97 12.56 0.24
N SER A 163 -21.15 13.18 0.21
CA SER A 163 -21.30 14.64 0.15
C SER A 163 -21.19 15.35 1.51
N GLN A 164 -21.12 14.59 2.62
CA GLN A 164 -21.06 15.11 4.00
C GLN A 164 -20.01 14.42 4.88
N SER A 165 -19.71 13.13 4.64
CA SER A 165 -18.62 12.39 5.27
C SER A 165 -18.10 11.36 4.27
N LEU A 166 -16.86 11.51 3.83
CA LEU A 166 -16.24 10.56 2.91
C LEU A 166 -16.05 9.22 3.61
N ARG A 167 -16.45 8.13 2.97
CA ARG A 167 -16.33 6.78 3.50
C ARG A 167 -15.73 5.85 2.45
N LEU A 168 -14.73 5.07 2.86
CA LEU A 168 -14.24 3.94 2.10
C LEU A 168 -15.18 2.74 2.30
N VAL A 169 -15.69 2.21 1.20
CA VAL A 169 -16.57 1.04 1.19
C VAL A 169 -16.07 0.02 0.18
N GLU A 170 -15.82 -1.22 0.65
CA GLU A 170 -15.58 -2.36 -0.24
C GLU A 170 -16.90 -2.80 -0.89
N LEU A 171 -16.96 -2.71 -2.21
CA LEU A 171 -18.07 -3.15 -3.05
C LEU A 171 -17.94 -4.65 -3.32
N LYS A 172 -19.07 -5.37 -3.29
CA LYS A 172 -19.14 -6.82 -3.53
C LYS A 172 -19.49 -7.15 -4.97
#